data_AF-A0A522CAT8-F1
#
_entry.id   AF-A0A522CAT8-F1
#
_cell.length_a   1.000
_cell.length_b   1.000
_cell.length_c   1.000
_cell.angle_alpha   90.00
_cell.angle_beta   90.00
_cell.angle_gamma   90.00
#
_symmetry.space_group_name_H-M   'P 1'
#
loop_
_entity.id
_entity.type
_entity.pdbx_description
1 polymer ?
#
loop_
_entity_poly.entity_id
_entity_poly.type
_entity_poly.pdbx_seq_one_letter_code
_entity_poly.pdbx_strand_id
1 'polypeptide(L)'
;MTMPDQENNPFDALAEEFNKSAKAFATTTDGLTYDGLMTKFNLLWKFKAETPQDQGRLTQGLYEAGMEILRKCAKPINHDSLNAPMSNAQQIFNFLMTPEQMPYLPDGASNALVDVALDLVRKSENIRYEYNWKDYQQHKTDLIKMAQMVTGYAEKTRTPKTGNAVFAVAKPVPPAKRLTLPTSEPGM
;
A
#
# COMPACT_ATOMS: atom_id res chain seq x y z
N MET A 1 -10.72 -11.35 38.94
CA MET A 1 -10.99 -11.03 37.52
C MET A 1 -9.66 -10.78 36.86
N THR A 2 -9.04 -11.83 36.35
CA THR A 2 -7.90 -11.76 35.45
C THR A 2 -8.42 -11.32 34.09
N MET A 3 -7.89 -10.22 33.57
CA MET A 3 -8.15 -9.83 32.18
C MET A 3 -7.63 -10.95 31.28
N PRO A 4 -8.37 -11.35 30.22
CA PRO A 4 -7.83 -12.29 29.26
C PRO A 4 -6.63 -11.63 28.59
N ASP A 5 -5.48 -12.32 28.62
CA ASP A 5 -4.31 -11.98 27.83
C ASP A 5 -4.77 -11.73 26.40
N GLN A 6 -4.56 -10.52 25.88
CA GLN A 6 -4.66 -10.28 24.45
C GLN A 6 -3.57 -11.14 23.82
N GLU A 7 -3.93 -12.30 23.29
CA GLU A 7 -3.08 -13.05 22.37
C GLU A 7 -2.69 -12.07 21.25
N ASN A 8 -1.43 -11.63 21.26
CA ASN A 8 -0.83 -10.92 20.13
C ASN A 8 -1.13 -11.76 18.89
N ASN A 9 -1.88 -11.21 17.94
CA ASN A 9 -2.14 -11.91 16.70
C ASN A 9 -0.76 -12.20 16.08
N PRO A 10 -0.41 -13.45 15.74
CA PRO A 10 0.90 -13.80 15.22
C PRO A 10 1.27 -13.01 13.95
N PHE A 11 0.27 -12.45 13.26
CA PHE A 11 0.46 -11.54 12.14
C PHE A 11 0.96 -10.13 12.53
N ASP A 12 0.71 -9.67 13.76
CA ASP A 12 1.09 -8.33 14.24
C ASP A 12 2.58 -8.08 14.07
N ALA A 13 3.41 -9.03 14.52
CA ALA A 13 4.87 -8.95 14.42
C ALA A 13 5.34 -8.92 12.96
N LEU A 14 4.69 -9.70 12.07
CA LEU A 14 5.01 -9.73 10.64
C LEU A 14 4.62 -8.44 9.93
N ALA A 15 3.46 -7.86 10.29
CA ALA A 15 3.01 -6.58 9.78
C ALA A 15 3.94 -5.45 10.22
N GLU A 16 4.39 -5.44 11.48
CA GLU A 16 5.39 -4.48 11.97
C GLU A 16 6.72 -4.61 11.25
N GLU A 17 7.19 -5.84 11.02
CA GLU A 17 8.42 -6.10 10.28
C GLU A 17 8.30 -5.65 8.81
N PHE A 18 7.14 -5.84 8.19
CA PHE A 18 6.86 -5.31 6.86
C PHE A 18 6.85 -3.78 6.86
N ASN A 19 6.20 -3.14 7.83
CA ASN A 19 6.14 -1.68 7.93
C ASN A 19 7.53 -1.07 8.12
N LYS A 20 8.43 -1.73 8.87
CA LYS A 20 9.85 -1.32 8.96
C LYS A 20 10.55 -1.39 7.61
N SER A 21 10.35 -2.47 6.85
CA SER A 21 10.87 -2.61 5.48
C SER A 21 10.31 -1.53 4.53
N ALA A 22 9.01 -1.26 4.57
CA ALA A 22 8.36 -0.25 3.75
C ALA A 22 8.88 1.17 4.05
N LYS A 23 9.08 1.50 5.34
CA LYS A 23 9.72 2.76 5.76
C LYS A 23 11.18 2.86 5.31
N ALA A 24 11.95 1.76 5.39
CA ALA A 24 13.32 1.73 4.90
C ALA A 24 13.36 2.01 3.39
N PHE A 25 12.51 1.36 2.59
CA PHE A 25 12.39 1.65 1.15
C PHE A 25 12.10 3.13 0.85
N ALA A 26 11.25 3.78 1.64
CA ALA A 26 10.94 5.20 1.47
C ALA A 26 12.06 6.15 1.95
N THR A 27 13.08 5.65 2.65
CA THR A 27 14.08 6.48 3.36
C THR A 27 15.53 6.26 3.00
N THR A 28 15.91 5.08 2.54
CA THR A 28 17.29 4.73 2.24
C THR A 28 17.47 4.45 0.75
N THR A 29 18.55 4.97 0.17
CA THR A 29 19.04 4.53 -1.15
C THR A 29 19.66 3.14 -1.13
N ASP A 30 20.09 2.67 0.05
CA ASP A 30 20.77 1.39 0.23
C ASP A 30 19.90 0.37 0.98
N GLY A 31 19.62 -0.77 0.33
CA GLY A 31 19.32 -2.03 1.01
C GLY A 31 18.08 -2.77 0.52
N LEU A 32 16.95 -2.08 0.35
CA LEU A 32 15.70 -2.73 -0.06
C LEU A 32 15.25 -2.22 -1.43
N THR A 33 15.26 -3.10 -2.43
CA THR A 33 14.68 -2.82 -3.75
C THR A 33 13.16 -2.91 -3.72
N TYR A 34 12.50 -2.32 -4.71
CA TYR A 34 11.07 -2.49 -4.90
C TYR A 34 10.69 -3.98 -4.99
N ASP A 35 11.45 -4.78 -5.73
CA ASP A 35 11.21 -6.22 -5.85
C ASP A 35 11.31 -6.96 -4.51
N GLY A 36 12.27 -6.58 -3.66
CA GLY A 36 12.39 -7.13 -2.31
C GLY A 36 11.19 -6.78 -1.43
N LEU A 37 10.74 -5.52 -1.46
CA LEU A 37 9.57 -5.06 -0.73
C LEU A 37 8.30 -5.79 -1.22
N MET A 38 8.09 -5.88 -2.52
CA MET A 38 6.93 -6.54 -3.13
C MET A 38 6.93 -8.05 -2.94
N THR A 39 8.11 -8.68 -2.94
CA THR A 39 8.22 -10.11 -2.62
C THR A 39 7.75 -10.36 -1.19
N LYS A 40 8.20 -9.53 -0.22
CA LYS A 40 7.75 -9.62 1.16
C LYS A 40 6.25 -9.37 1.28
N PHE A 41 5.73 -8.33 0.62
CA PHE A 41 4.29 -8.04 0.58
C PHE A 41 3.50 -9.26 0.09
N ASN A 42 3.87 -9.82 -1.06
CA ASN A 42 3.14 -10.94 -1.68
C ASN A 42 3.20 -12.22 -0.85
N LEU A 43 4.32 -12.49 -0.18
CA LEU A 43 4.45 -13.64 0.72
C LEU A 43 3.52 -13.50 1.93
N LEU A 44 3.50 -12.32 2.55
CA LEU A 44 2.61 -12.05 3.68
C LEU A 44 1.15 -12.07 3.25
N TRP A 45 0.83 -11.40 2.15
CA TRP A 45 -0.53 -11.32 1.61
C TRP A 45 -1.12 -12.69 1.28
N LYS A 46 -0.37 -13.56 0.60
CA LYS A 46 -0.90 -14.84 0.09
C LYS A 46 -0.87 -15.97 1.11
N PHE A 47 0.08 -15.95 2.05
CA PHE A 47 0.34 -17.10 2.92
C PHE A 47 0.21 -16.82 4.42
N LYS A 48 0.07 -15.57 4.83
CA LYS A 48 0.05 -15.18 6.26
C LYS A 48 -1.12 -14.28 6.64
N ALA A 49 -1.62 -13.44 5.75
CA ALA A 49 -2.77 -12.59 5.99
C ALA A 49 -4.05 -13.44 5.86
N GLU A 50 -4.66 -13.78 6.99
CA GLU A 50 -5.86 -14.63 7.03
C GLU A 50 -7.14 -13.80 7.04
N THR A 51 -7.05 -12.53 7.43
CA THR A 51 -8.21 -11.64 7.56
C THR A 51 -8.12 -10.40 6.65
N PRO A 52 -9.26 -9.79 6.30
CA PRO A 52 -9.29 -8.48 5.63
C PRO A 52 -8.53 -7.38 6.40
N GLN A 53 -8.48 -7.48 7.73
CA GLN A 53 -7.75 -6.57 8.59
C GLN A 53 -6.23 -6.70 8.41
N ASP A 54 -5.73 -7.94 8.32
CA ASP A 54 -4.31 -8.22 8.06
C ASP A 54 -3.88 -7.68 6.69
N GLN A 55 -4.72 -7.90 5.68
CA GLN A 55 -4.57 -7.34 4.33
C GLN A 55 -4.55 -5.81 4.37
N GLY A 56 -5.51 -5.20 5.06
CA GLY A 56 -5.55 -3.76 5.32
C GLY A 56 -4.25 -3.19 5.88
N ARG A 57 -3.64 -3.88 6.85
CA ARG A 57 -2.39 -3.44 7.47
C ARG A 57 -1.20 -3.47 6.51
N LEU A 58 -1.09 -4.50 5.66
CA LEU A 58 -0.06 -4.55 4.63
C LEU A 58 -0.26 -3.45 3.58
N THR A 59 -1.48 -3.27 3.09
CA THR A 59 -1.81 -2.23 2.11
C THR A 59 -1.54 -0.84 2.68
N GLN A 60 -1.87 -0.61 3.96
CA GLN A 60 -1.57 0.64 4.65
C GLN A 60 -0.06 0.90 4.75
N GLY A 61 0.74 -0.10 5.13
CA GLY A 61 2.21 0.05 5.19
C GLY A 61 2.82 0.45 3.84
N LEU A 62 2.35 -0.15 2.75
CA LEU A 62 2.80 0.16 1.40
C LEU A 62 2.32 1.56 0.94
N TYR A 63 1.07 1.92 1.27
CA TYR A 63 0.53 3.25 1.02
C TYR A 63 1.33 4.34 1.76
N GLU A 64 1.64 4.13 3.03
CA GLU A 64 2.44 5.07 3.84
C GLU A 64 3.85 5.25 3.26
N ALA A 65 4.47 4.18 2.77
CA ALA A 65 5.77 4.26 2.09
C ALA A 65 5.70 5.11 0.81
N GLY A 66 4.68 4.88 -0.03
CA GLY A 66 4.44 5.70 -1.22
C GLY A 66 4.21 7.17 -0.88
N MET A 67 3.40 7.45 0.14
CA MET A 67 3.15 8.80 0.62
C MET A 67 4.40 9.48 1.18
N GLU A 68 5.25 8.75 1.90
CA GLU A 68 6.50 9.31 2.43
C GLU A 68 7.48 9.70 1.32
N ILE A 69 7.58 8.90 0.25
CA ILE A 69 8.35 9.25 -0.94
C ILE A 69 7.83 10.56 -1.54
N LEU A 70 6.52 10.67 -1.77
CA LEU A 70 5.93 11.87 -2.36
C LEU A 70 6.11 13.11 -1.46
N ARG A 71 5.91 12.97 -0.14
CA ARG A 71 6.11 14.06 0.83
C ARG A 71 7.55 14.55 0.85
N LYS A 72 8.53 13.64 0.73
CA LYS A 72 9.94 14.02 0.63
C LYS A 72 10.26 14.78 -0.65
N CYS A 73 9.65 14.43 -1.77
CA CYS A 73 9.76 15.20 -3.00
C CYS A 73 9.17 16.61 -2.85
N ALA A 74 8.08 16.74 -2.08
CA ALA A 74 7.44 18.02 -1.80
C ALA A 74 8.19 18.90 -0.78
N LYS A 75 9.16 18.36 -0.02
CA LYS A 75 9.95 19.15 0.95
C LYS A 75 10.84 20.18 0.25
N PRO A 76 10.97 21.40 0.81
CA PRO A 76 11.70 22.51 0.19
C PRO A 76 13.21 22.30 0.08
N ILE A 77 13.81 21.44 0.91
CA ILE A 77 15.29 21.28 1.02
C ILE A 77 15.81 20.17 0.08
N ASN A 78 14.93 19.44 -0.61
CA ASN A 78 15.34 18.29 -1.42
C ASN A 78 15.63 18.71 -2.87
N HIS A 79 16.92 18.82 -3.22
CA HIS A 79 17.43 19.14 -4.56
C HIS A 79 17.84 17.89 -5.35
N ASP A 80 17.61 16.70 -4.81
CA ASP A 80 18.01 15.45 -5.44
C ASP A 80 17.18 15.14 -6.70
N SER A 81 17.74 14.28 -7.55
CA SER A 81 17.06 13.74 -8.73
C SER A 81 15.70 13.14 -8.34
N LEU A 82 14.65 13.58 -9.03
CA LEU A 82 13.28 13.11 -8.79
C LEU A 82 12.97 11.79 -9.53
N ASN A 83 13.87 11.32 -10.41
CA ASN A 83 13.59 10.16 -11.26
C ASN A 83 13.33 8.87 -10.48
N ALA A 84 14.21 8.53 -9.53
CA ALA A 84 14.05 7.34 -8.71
C ALA A 84 12.84 7.44 -7.76
N PRO A 85 12.65 8.54 -7.00
CA PRO A 85 11.41 8.75 -6.22
C PRO A 85 10.13 8.66 -7.05
N MET A 86 10.11 9.26 -8.25
CA MET A 86 8.96 9.22 -9.16
C MET A 86 8.64 7.79 -9.59
N SER A 87 9.66 7.04 -10.06
CA SER A 87 9.51 5.64 -10.45
C SER A 87 9.01 4.78 -9.29
N ASN A 88 9.60 4.91 -8.10
CA ASN A 88 9.22 4.13 -6.93
C ASN A 88 7.78 4.43 -6.47
N ALA A 89 7.40 5.70 -6.41
CA ALA A 89 6.04 6.10 -6.08
C ALA A 89 5.04 5.56 -7.14
N GLN A 90 5.37 5.70 -8.42
CA GLN A 90 4.54 5.20 -9.51
C GLN A 90 4.31 3.69 -9.41
N GLN A 91 5.36 2.91 -9.14
CA GLN A 91 5.27 1.46 -8.97
C GLN A 91 4.35 1.07 -7.79
N ILE A 92 4.57 1.68 -6.63
CA ILE A 92 3.73 1.48 -5.43
C ILE A 92 2.26 1.81 -5.75
N PHE A 93 1.99 2.99 -6.26
CA PHE A 93 0.60 3.42 -6.47
C PHE A 93 -0.08 2.66 -7.60
N ASN A 94 0.63 2.27 -8.66
CA ASN A 94 0.06 1.38 -9.68
C ASN A 94 -0.40 0.05 -9.09
N PHE A 95 0.39 -0.53 -8.18
CA PHE A 95 0.01 -1.76 -7.48
C PHE A 95 -1.19 -1.53 -6.54
N LEU A 96 -1.18 -0.45 -5.76
CA LEU A 96 -2.25 -0.10 -4.82
C LEU A 96 -3.59 0.22 -5.52
N MET A 97 -3.55 0.69 -6.76
CA MET A 97 -4.75 0.94 -7.57
C MET A 97 -5.30 -0.30 -8.28
N THR A 98 -4.76 -1.49 -8.03
CA THR A 98 -5.36 -2.73 -8.55
C THR A 98 -6.69 -3.03 -7.82
N PRO A 99 -7.65 -3.72 -8.46
CA PRO A 99 -8.93 -4.06 -7.83
C PRO A 99 -8.80 -4.87 -6.55
N GLU A 100 -7.72 -5.65 -6.40
CA GLU A 100 -7.43 -6.45 -5.21
C GLU A 100 -7.02 -5.59 -4.01
N GLN A 101 -6.28 -4.50 -4.25
CA GLN A 101 -5.70 -3.67 -3.20
C GLN A 101 -6.55 -2.45 -2.84
N MET A 102 -7.29 -1.92 -3.80
CA MET A 102 -8.09 -0.70 -3.66
C MET A 102 -9.10 -0.73 -2.49
N PRO A 103 -9.79 -1.85 -2.17
CA PRO A 103 -10.71 -1.91 -1.02
C PRO A 103 -10.03 -1.67 0.33
N TYR A 104 -8.73 -1.95 0.42
CA TYR A 104 -7.93 -1.91 1.64
C TYR A 104 -7.18 -0.59 1.85
N LEU A 105 -7.35 0.37 0.93
CA LEU A 105 -6.76 1.70 1.09
C LEU A 105 -7.36 2.44 2.29
N PRO A 106 -6.53 3.26 2.99
CA PRO A 106 -7.00 4.01 4.14
C PRO A 106 -8.08 5.01 3.76
N ASP A 107 -9.00 5.24 4.68
CA ASP A 107 -10.02 6.28 4.51
C ASP A 107 -9.34 7.65 4.39
N GLY A 108 -9.82 8.48 3.46
CA GLY A 108 -9.19 9.77 3.16
C GLY A 108 -7.94 9.69 2.29
N ALA A 109 -7.58 8.52 1.72
CA ALA A 109 -6.45 8.39 0.80
C ALA A 109 -6.49 9.41 -0.35
N SER A 110 -7.68 9.67 -0.90
CA SER A 110 -7.89 10.68 -1.95
C SER A 110 -7.48 12.09 -1.48
N ASN A 111 -7.97 12.53 -0.31
CA ASN A 111 -7.64 13.84 0.24
C ASN A 111 -6.14 13.97 0.53
N ALA A 112 -5.53 12.95 1.14
CA ALA A 112 -4.10 12.97 1.44
C ALA A 112 -3.23 13.02 0.17
N LEU A 113 -3.65 12.36 -0.91
CA LEU A 113 -2.99 12.46 -2.22
C LEU A 113 -3.14 13.86 -2.81
N VAL A 114 -4.33 14.47 -2.73
CA VAL A 114 -4.57 15.85 -3.18
C VAL A 114 -3.68 16.84 -2.42
N ASP A 115 -3.58 16.71 -1.10
CA ASP A 115 -2.75 17.60 -0.27
C ASP A 115 -1.28 17.55 -0.72
N VAL A 116 -0.74 16.35 -0.96
CA VAL A 116 0.64 16.20 -1.43
C VAL A 116 0.81 16.69 -2.87
N ALA A 117 -0.18 16.49 -3.75
CA ALA A 117 -0.14 17.07 -5.10
C ALA A 117 -0.08 18.60 -5.06
N LEU A 118 -0.86 19.23 -4.17
CA LEU A 118 -0.79 20.68 -3.96
C LEU A 118 0.58 21.11 -3.43
N ASP A 119 1.18 20.37 -2.50
CA ASP A 119 2.51 20.68 -1.99
C ASP A 119 3.61 20.56 -3.07
N LEU A 120 3.51 19.57 -3.96
CA LEU A 120 4.39 19.46 -5.12
C LEU A 120 4.25 20.65 -6.08
N VAL A 121 3.02 21.11 -6.35
CA VAL A 121 2.77 22.31 -7.17
C VAL A 121 3.34 23.56 -6.50
N ARG A 122 3.05 23.77 -5.21
CA ARG A 122 3.61 24.88 -4.42
C ARG A 122 5.13 24.86 -4.43
N LYS A 123 5.76 23.69 -4.31
CA LYS A 123 7.22 23.57 -4.44
C LYS A 123 7.67 24.02 -5.83
N SER A 124 7.01 23.56 -6.89
CA SER A 124 7.34 23.91 -8.28
C SER A 124 7.24 25.42 -8.56
N GLU A 125 6.36 26.13 -7.86
CA GLU A 125 6.21 27.59 -7.93
C GLU A 125 7.32 28.31 -7.17
N ASN A 126 7.84 27.71 -6.10
CA ASN A 126 8.78 28.31 -5.15
C ASN A 126 10.23 27.83 -5.30
N ILE A 127 10.57 27.07 -6.36
CA ILE A 127 11.97 26.73 -6.65
C ILE A 127 12.73 28.05 -6.83
N ARG A 128 13.67 28.31 -5.93
CA ARG A 128 14.60 29.44 -6.07
C ARG A 128 15.71 29.05 -7.03
N TYR A 129 16.04 29.97 -7.92
CA TYR A 129 17.11 29.80 -8.89
C TYR A 129 18.44 29.75 -8.13
N GLU A 130 19.01 28.56 -7.96
CA GLU A 130 20.31 28.43 -7.31
C GLU A 130 21.42 28.04 -8.28
N TYR A 131 21.20 27.24 -9.35
CA TYR A 131 22.15 27.03 -10.46
C TYR A 131 21.43 26.45 -11.73
N ASN A 132 22.11 26.51 -12.90
CA ASN A 132 21.71 26.05 -14.26
C ASN A 132 20.22 26.12 -14.64
N TRP A 133 19.87 27.02 -15.57
CA TRP A 133 18.50 27.19 -16.09
C TRP A 133 17.85 25.89 -16.61
N LYS A 134 18.63 25.00 -17.24
CA LYS A 134 18.09 23.74 -17.77
C LYS A 134 17.63 22.80 -16.64
N ASP A 135 18.45 22.66 -15.61
CA ASP A 135 18.15 21.79 -14.46
C ASP A 135 16.99 22.36 -13.64
N TYR A 136 16.93 23.68 -13.52
CA TYR A 136 15.79 24.39 -12.92
C TYR A 136 14.46 24.08 -13.63
N GLN A 137 14.40 24.23 -14.96
CA GLN A 137 13.18 23.96 -15.73
C GLN A 137 12.80 22.48 -15.71
N GLN A 138 13.80 21.59 -15.73
CA GLN A 138 13.58 20.16 -15.64
C GLN A 138 12.99 19.77 -14.29
N HIS A 139 13.57 20.24 -13.18
CA HIS A 139 13.07 19.96 -11.84
C HIS A 139 11.63 20.47 -11.64
N LYS A 140 11.32 21.68 -12.13
CA LYS A 140 9.95 22.20 -12.13
C LYS A 140 8.99 21.31 -12.91
N THR A 141 9.40 20.90 -14.11
CA THR A 141 8.61 20.01 -14.97
C THR A 141 8.36 18.67 -14.29
N ASP A 142 9.35 18.11 -13.60
CA ASP A 142 9.24 16.82 -12.93
C ASP A 142 8.33 16.88 -11.70
N LEU A 143 8.36 17.96 -10.92
CA LEU A 143 7.40 18.19 -9.83
C LEU A 143 5.96 18.29 -10.36
N ILE A 144 5.75 18.99 -11.47
CA ILE A 144 4.41 19.11 -12.09
C ILE A 144 3.93 17.75 -12.60
N LYS A 145 4.79 16.98 -13.28
CA LYS A 145 4.47 15.61 -13.72
C LYS A 145 4.12 14.70 -12.54
N MET A 146 4.88 14.80 -11.46
CA MET A 146 4.60 14.04 -10.23
C MET A 146 3.24 14.44 -9.64
N ALA A 147 2.94 15.74 -9.56
CA ALA A 147 1.65 16.22 -9.09
C ALA A 147 0.49 15.70 -9.96
N GLN A 148 0.62 15.74 -11.29
CA GLN A 148 -0.38 15.19 -12.22
C GLN A 148 -0.60 13.69 -12.00
N MET A 149 0.48 12.92 -11.84
CA MET A 149 0.41 11.50 -11.54
C MET A 149 -0.34 11.24 -10.22
N VAL A 150 -0.01 11.99 -9.16
CA VAL A 150 -0.66 11.88 -7.85
C VAL A 150 -2.14 12.23 -7.92
N THR A 151 -2.53 13.27 -8.67
CA THR A 151 -3.94 13.61 -8.91
C THR A 151 -4.69 12.47 -9.58
N GLY A 152 -4.08 11.79 -10.57
CA GLY A 152 -4.69 10.61 -11.20
C GLY A 152 -4.95 9.46 -10.21
N TYR A 153 -4.10 9.29 -9.20
CA TYR A 153 -4.35 8.33 -8.11
C TYR A 153 -5.42 8.83 -7.13
N ALA A 154 -5.45 10.13 -6.82
CA ALA A 154 -6.47 10.74 -5.98
C ALA A 154 -7.87 10.59 -6.60
N GLU A 155 -8.00 10.73 -7.92
CA GLU A 155 -9.25 10.52 -8.65
C GLU A 155 -9.74 9.07 -8.57
N LYS A 156 -8.85 8.10 -8.79
CA LYS A 156 -9.19 6.66 -8.68
C LYS A 156 -9.69 6.29 -7.28
N THR A 157 -9.11 6.89 -6.25
CA THR A 157 -9.48 6.66 -4.84
C THR A 157 -10.66 7.51 -4.36
N ARG A 158 -11.12 8.47 -5.18
CA ARG A 158 -12.29 9.31 -4.89
C ARG A 158 -13.61 8.57 -5.06
N THR A 159 -13.62 7.54 -5.91
CA THR A 159 -14.80 6.72 -6.13
C THR A 159 -15.23 6.15 -4.77
N PRO A 160 -16.49 6.36 -4.34
CA PRO A 160 -16.93 5.83 -3.06
C PRO A 160 -16.69 4.32 -3.08
N LYS A 161 -16.36 3.75 -1.90
CA LYS A 161 -16.34 2.30 -1.65
C LYS A 161 -17.76 1.71 -1.76
N THR A 162 -18.54 2.09 -2.79
CA THR A 162 -19.83 1.52 -3.18
C THR A 162 -19.58 0.15 -3.78
N GLY A 163 -19.29 -0.76 -2.88
CA GLY A 163 -19.34 -2.21 -3.04
C GLY A 163 -19.72 -2.80 -1.70
N ASN A 164 -20.76 -2.28 -1.04
CA ASN A 164 -21.33 -2.97 0.09
C ASN A 164 -21.98 -4.27 -0.39
N ALA A 165 -21.57 -5.35 0.27
CA ALA A 165 -22.29 -6.61 0.48
C ALA A 165 -22.39 -7.61 -0.68
N VAL A 166 -21.37 -8.47 -0.82
CA VAL A 166 -21.59 -9.93 -0.70
C VAL A 166 -20.47 -10.54 0.16
N PHE A 167 -20.31 -10.06 1.39
CA PHE A 167 -19.87 -10.97 2.45
C PHE A 167 -21.13 -11.70 2.92
N ALA A 168 -21.61 -12.61 2.07
CA ALA A 168 -22.39 -13.71 2.58
C ALA A 168 -21.49 -14.37 3.61
N VAL A 169 -21.83 -14.22 4.89
CA VAL A 169 -21.37 -15.09 5.95
C VAL A 169 -21.56 -16.50 5.39
N ALA A 170 -20.48 -17.12 4.93
CA ALA A 170 -20.52 -18.51 4.57
C ALA A 170 -20.97 -19.20 5.85
N LYS A 171 -22.23 -19.65 5.87
CA LYS A 171 -22.72 -20.52 6.92
C LYS A 171 -21.66 -21.61 7.08
N PRO A 172 -21.24 -21.93 8.31
CA PRO A 172 -20.26 -22.99 8.52
C PRO A 172 -20.74 -24.21 7.74
N VAL A 173 -19.90 -24.67 6.81
CA VAL A 173 -20.16 -25.88 6.05
C VAL A 173 -20.28 -26.98 7.10
N PRO A 174 -21.46 -27.59 7.31
CA PRO A 174 -21.57 -28.68 8.25
C PRO A 174 -20.60 -29.77 7.77
N PRO A 175 -19.86 -30.42 8.69
CA PRO A 175 -18.93 -31.47 8.31
C PRO A 175 -19.65 -32.48 7.43
N ALA A 176 -19.03 -32.82 6.30
CA ALA A 176 -19.59 -33.78 5.36
C ALA A 176 -20.06 -35.00 6.14
N LYS A 177 -21.35 -35.36 6.01
CA LYS A 177 -21.87 -36.62 6.55
C LYS A 177 -20.95 -37.71 6.01
N ARG A 178 -20.27 -38.42 6.91
CA ARG A 178 -19.53 -39.63 6.58
C ARG A 178 -20.49 -40.53 5.80
N LEU A 179 -20.16 -40.81 4.54
CA LEU A 179 -20.74 -41.93 3.83
C LEU A 179 -20.34 -43.19 4.61
N THR A 180 -21.25 -43.72 5.40
CA THR A 180 -21.15 -45.10 5.87
C THR A 180 -21.32 -45.98 4.64
N LEU A 181 -20.21 -46.54 4.17
CA LEU A 181 -20.23 -47.64 3.23
C LEU A 181 -21.03 -48.77 3.89
N PRO A 182 -22.03 -49.36 3.21
CA PRO A 182 -22.65 -50.57 3.71
C PRO A 182 -21.55 -51.64 3.79
N THR A 183 -21.29 -52.12 5.00
CA THR A 183 -20.56 -53.37 5.21
C THR A 183 -21.36 -54.46 4.53
N SER A 184 -20.85 -54.96 3.40
CA SER A 184 -21.25 -56.25 2.86
C SER A 184 -20.93 -57.28 3.93
N GLU A 185 -21.96 -57.84 4.57
CA GLU A 185 -21.77 -59.02 5.40
C GLU A 185 -21.20 -60.16 4.56
N PRO A 186 -20.16 -60.86 5.04
CA PRO A 186 -19.74 -62.10 4.42
C PRO A 186 -20.71 -63.21 4.85
N GLY A 187 -21.54 -63.64 3.90
CA GLY A 187 -22.04 -65.02 3.75
C GLY A 187 -22.77 -65.70 4.91
N MET A 188 -24.00 -66.13 4.65
CA MET A 188 -24.41 -67.54 4.75
C MET A 188 -25.40 -67.88 3.64
#